data_AF-A0AAU9RSR3-F1
#
_entry.id   AF-A0AAU9RSR3-F1
#
_cell.length_a   1.000
_cell.length_b   1.000
_cell.length_c   1.000
_cell.angle_alpha   90.00
_cell.angle_beta   90.00
_cell.angle_gamma   90.00
#
_symmetry.space_group_name_H-M   'P 1'
#
loop_
_entity.id
_entity.type
_entity.pdbx_description
1 polymer ?
#
loop_
_entity_poly.entity_id
_entity_poly.type
_entity_poly.pdbx_seq_one_letter_code
_entity_poly.pdbx_strand_id
1 'polypeptide(L)' 'MYTGERIVPIKLDLRVNHTLIRDQFLWDLNNFESDPEEFARTFCKELGIEDPEVGVSSANLASSLKTMDLGKKYSN' A
#
# COMPACT_ATOMS: atom_id res chain seq x y z
N MET A 1 -18.28 -15.17 -14.75
CA MET A 1 -18.65 -14.55 -13.47
C MET A 1 -17.63 -13.46 -13.23
N TYR A 2 -18.02 -12.19 -13.25
CA TYR A 2 -17.09 -11.10 -12.97
C TYR A 2 -16.71 -11.22 -11.49
N THR A 3 -15.56 -11.83 -11.21
CA THR A 3 -14.89 -11.63 -9.94
C THR A 3 -14.66 -10.13 -9.88
N GLY A 4 -15.47 -9.40 -9.12
CA GLY A 4 -15.42 -7.95 -9.07
C GLY A 4 -14.02 -7.55 -8.64
N GLU A 5 -13.18 -7.16 -9.59
CA GLU A 5 -11.83 -6.67 -9.36
C GLU A 5 -11.98 -5.45 -8.47
N ARG A 6 -11.64 -5.61 -7.18
CA ARG A 6 -11.83 -4.56 -6.19
C ARG A 6 -10.56 -3.75 -6.13
N ILE A 7 -10.37 -2.96 -7.17
CA ILE A 7 -9.25 -2.06 -7.33
C ILE A 7 -9.52 -0.79 -6.52
N VAL A 8 -8.66 -0.51 -5.54
CA VAL A 8 -8.73 0.70 -4.71
C VAL A 8 -7.55 1.62 -4.99
N PRO A 9 -7.78 2.92 -5.22
CA PRO A 9 -6.69 3.87 -5.35
C PRO A 9 -6.09 4.15 -3.97
N ILE A 10 -4.80 3.88 -3.82
CA ILE A 10 -4.04 4.22 -2.63
C ILE A 10 -3.19 5.44 -2.92
N LYS A 11 -3.28 6.45 -2.04
CA LYS A 11 -2.48 7.68 -2.12
C LYS A 11 -1.37 7.62 -1.08
N LEU A 12 -0.16 7.86 -1.52
CA LEU A 12 1.04 7.94 -0.71
C LEU A 12 1.51 9.40 -0.69
N ASP A 13 1.45 10.05 0.47
CA ASP A 13 1.98 11.40 0.68
C ASP A 13 3.10 11.30 1.71
N LEU A 14 4.34 11.34 1.21
CA LEU A 14 5.54 11.24 2.04
C LEU A 14 6.27 12.56 2.00
N ARG A 15 6.68 13.02 3.18
CA ARG A 15 7.53 14.18 3.30
C ARG A 15 8.88 13.70 3.78
N VAL A 16 9.86 13.71 2.88
CA VAL A 16 11.23 13.30 3.17
C VAL A 16 12.12 14.53 3.21
N ASN A 17 12.47 14.97 4.42
CA ASN A 17 13.31 16.16 4.62
C ASN A 17 12.71 17.42 3.93
N HIS A 18 13.25 17.84 2.77
CA HIS A 18 12.74 18.96 1.96
C HIS A 18 11.99 18.53 0.69
N THR A 19 11.90 17.23 0.42
CA THR A 19 11.26 16.66 -0.78
C THR A 19 9.91 16.07 -0.40
N LEU A 20 8.85 16.53 -1.06
CA LEU A 20 7.51 15.94 -0.97
C LEU A 20 7.35 14.93 -2.09
N ILE A 21 7.18 13.67 -1.73
CA ILE A 21 6.92 12.58 -2.65
C ILE A 21 5.45 12.24 -2.56
N ARG A 22 4.73 12.54 -3.63
CA ARG A 22 3.31 12.21 -3.78
C ARG A 22 3.18 11.19 -4.87
N ASP A 23 2.70 10.02 -4.49
CA ASP A 23 2.42 8.95 -5.42
C ASP A 23 1.01 8.39 -5.22
N GLN A 24 0.47 7.78 -6.27
CA GLN A 24 -0.81 7.13 -6.24
C GLN A 24 -0.74 5.87 -7.09
N PHE A 25 -1.12 4.74 -6.50
CA PHE A 25 -1.19 3.48 -7.19
C PHE A 25 -2.55 2.82 -7.00
N LEU A 26 -2.81 1.79 -7.80
CA LEU A 26 -4.02 1.00 -7.75
C LEU A 26 -3.71 -0.32 -7.07
N TRP A 27 -4.40 -0.62 -5.97
CA TRP A 27 -4.25 -1.87 -5.25
C TRP A 27 -5.42 -2.79 -5.56
N ASP A 28 -5.14 -4.03 -5.96
CA ASP A 28 -6.18 -5.04 -6.11
C ASP A 28 -6.39 -5.80 -4.79
N LEU A 29 -7.52 -5.58 -4.14
CA LEU A 29 -7.91 -6.30 -2.92
C LEU A 29 -8.28 -7.77 -3.18
N ASN A 30 -8.27 -8.23 -4.43
CA ASN A 30 -8.50 -9.62 -4.79
C ASN A 30 -7.18 -10.38 -5.02
N ASN A 31 -6.04 -9.69 -4.99
CA ASN A 31 -4.74 -10.32 -5.16
C ASN A 31 -4.23 -10.88 -3.82
N PHE A 32 -4.64 -12.11 -3.52
CA PHE A 32 -4.28 -12.83 -2.29
C PHE A 32 -2.81 -13.31 -2.25
N GLU A 33 -2.09 -13.25 -3.37
CA GLU A 33 -0.67 -13.62 -3.43
C GLU A 33 0.26 -12.45 -3.08
N SER A 34 -0.24 -11.22 -3.08
CA SER A 34 0.58 -10.04 -2.80
C SER A 34 0.56 -9.69 -1.31
N ASP A 35 1.67 -9.95 -0.62
CA ASP A 35 1.85 -9.52 0.76
C ASP A 35 1.91 -7.98 0.83
N PRO A 36 0.99 -7.31 1.54
CA PRO A 36 0.92 -5.84 1.56
C PRO A 36 2.15 -5.19 2.18
N GLU A 37 2.80 -5.90 3.11
CA GLU A 37 4.05 -5.47 3.72
C GLU A 37 5.23 -5.55 2.77
N GLU A 38 5.32 -6.63 1.99
CA GLU A 38 6.38 -6.80 1.00
C GLU A 38 6.18 -5.81 -0.15
N PHE A 39 4.95 -5.67 -0.64
CA PHE A 39 4.61 -4.68 -1.64
C PHE A 39 4.98 -3.26 -1.17
N ALA A 40 4.60 -2.86 0.04
CA ALA A 40 4.92 -1.53 0.55
C ALA A 40 6.44 -1.29 0.63
N ARG A 41 7.23 -2.31 1.01
CA ARG A 41 8.70 -2.22 1.04
C ARG A 41 9.28 -2.11 -0.37
N THR A 42 8.84 -2.96 -1.29
CA THR A 42 9.32 -2.97 -2.68
C THR A 42 8.93 -1.67 -3.39
N PHE A 43 7.69 -1.20 -3.22
CA PHE A 43 7.20 0.05 -3.79
C PHE A 43 8.03 1.27 -3.34
N CYS A 44 8.33 1.37 -2.04
CA CYS A 44 9.20 2.44 -1.55
C CYS A 44 10.63 2.35 -2.08
N LYS A 45 11.15 1.12 -2.24
CA LYS A 45 12.47 0.88 -2.82
C LYS A 45 12.54 1.27 -4.31
N GLU A 46 11.49 0.97 -5.08
CA GLU A 46 11.40 1.36 -6.49
C GLU A 46 11.31 2.88 -6.68
N LEU A 47 10.67 3.58 -5.74
CA LEU A 47 10.65 5.04 -5.71
C LEU A 47 11.99 5.68 -5.31
N GLY A 48 13.02 4.87 -5.02
CA GLY A 48 14.34 5.34 -4.60
C GLY A 48 14.32 6.00 -3.22
N ILE A 49 13.30 5.70 -2.41
CA ILE A 49 13.15 6.23 -1.06
C ILE A 49 13.74 5.16 -0.13
N GLU A 50 15.01 5.33 0.24
CA GLU A 50 15.75 4.43 1.14
C GLU A 50 15.94 5.02 2.55
N ASP A 51 15.35 6.20 2.82
CA ASP A 51 15.52 6.96 4.05
C ASP A 51 14.67 6.40 5.22
N PRO A 52 15.07 6.52 6.50
CA PRO A 52 14.29 6.09 7.67
C PRO A 52 12.81 6.50 7.72
N GLU A 53 12.40 7.57 7.03
CA GLU A 53 10.99 7.99 6.93
C GLU A 53 10.11 7.03 6.07
N VAL A 54 10.73 6.14 5.31
CA VAL A 54 10.08 5.06 4.55
C VAL A 54 9.44 4.03 5.47
N GLY A 55 10.01 3.79 6.65
CA GLY A 55 9.47 2.82 7.60
C GLY A 55 8.05 3.18 8.02
N VAL A 56 7.81 4.47 8.30
CA VAL A 56 6.48 4.99 8.67
C VAL A 56 5.51 4.90 7.50
N SER A 57 5.99 5.27 6.32
CA SER A 57 5.25 5.31 5.07
C SER A 57 4.76 3.93 4.62
N SER A 58 5.70 2.97 4.54
CA SER A 58 5.42 1.59 4.19
C SER A 58 4.57 0.88 5.24
N ALA A 59 4.78 1.15 6.53
CA ALA A 59 3.95 0.60 7.60
C ALA A 59 2.51 1.13 7.55
N ASN A 60 2.34 2.43 7.29
CA ASN A 60 1.01 3.03 7.12
C ASN A 60 0.29 2.41 5.92
N LEU A 61 1.02 2.25 4.81
CA LEU A 61 0.49 1.64 3.61
C LEU A 61 0.08 0.18 3.86
N ALA A 62 1.00 -0.63 4.40
CA ALA A 62 0.74 -2.03 4.71
C ALA A 62 -0.42 -2.19 5.70
N SER A 63 -0.54 -1.30 6.69
CA SER A 63 -1.66 -1.30 7.64
C SER A 63 -2.98 -0.98 6.94
N SER A 64 -2.99 0.00 6.03
CA SER A 64 -4.18 0.36 5.25
C SER A 64 -4.65 -0.82 4.37
N LEU A 65 -3.71 -1.47 3.68
CA LEU A 65 -3.98 -2.65 2.87
C LEU A 65 -4.50 -3.82 3.71
N LYS A 66 -3.88 -4.09 4.86
CA LYS A 66 -4.32 -5.13 5.81
C LYS A 66 -5.73 -4.85 6.36
N THR A 67 -6.04 -3.61 6.71
CA THR A 67 -7.40 -3.25 7.18
C THR A 67 -8.45 -3.48 6.11
N MET A 68 -8.13 -3.17 4.84
CA MET A 68 -9.05 -3.41 3.73
C MET A 68 -9.25 -4.91 3.43
N ASP A 69 -8.22 -5.73 3.62
CA ASP A 69 -8.31 -7.20 3.53
C ASP A 69 -9.12 -7.81 4.70
N LEU A 70 -8.86 -7.38 5.93
CA LEU A 70 -9.56 -7.84 7.14
C LEU A 70 -11.07 -7.52 7.09
N GLY A 71 -11.47 -6.41 6.47
CA GLY A 71 -12.88 -6.08 6.25
C GLY A 71 -13.66 -7.15 5.45
N LYS A 72 -12.99 -7.97 4.63
CA LYS A 72 -13.61 -9.14 3.99
C LYS A 72 -13.71 -10.34 4.94
N LYS A 73 -12.71 -10.54 5.80
CA LYS A 73 -12.66 -11.68 6.73
C LYS A 73 -13.69 -11.62 7.86
N TYR A 74 -14.10 -10.42 8.28
CA TYR A 74 -15.07 -10.23 9.38
C TYR A 74 -16.50 -9.89 8.91
N SER A 75 -16.75 -9.78 7.61
CA SER A 75 -18.10 -9.66 7.06
C SER A 75 -18.68 -11.04 6.79
N ASN A 76 -18.87 -11.84 7.84
CA ASN A 76 -19.74 -13.01 7.84
C ASN A 76 -20.33 -13.23 9.24
#